data_AF-A0A6J6JQD4-F1
#
_entry.id   AF-A0A6J6JQD4-F1
#
_cell.length_a   1.000
_cell.length_b   1.000
_cell.length_c   1.000
_cell.angle_alpha   90.00
_cell.angle_beta   90.00
_cell.angle_gamma   90.00
#
_symmetry.space_group_name_H-M   'P 1'
#
loop_
_entity.id
_entity.type
_entity.pdbx_description
1 polymer ?
#
loop_
_entity_poly.entity_id
_entity_poly.type
_entity_poly.pdbx_seq_one_letter_code
_entity_poly.pdbx_strand_id
1 'polypeptide(L)'
;MEVICAVGETSEEIATAMSGVKTLIGFYGSTPSYRPVLEVLGRGDLQVELNALSKQGDWAGMASKIDEDLLRTIAVVGTPSEVATEIVRRFGHQADRVCLYFPGYPISDGCIAQTITAIKTASGRLS
;
A
#
# COMPACT_ATOMS: atom_id res chain seq x y z
N MET A 1 -5.42 2.68 13.48
CA MET A 1 -5.42 1.81 12.29
C MET A 1 -4.17 2.10 11.47
N GLU A 2 -3.51 1.09 10.94
CA GLU A 2 -2.34 1.25 10.06
C GLU A 2 -2.77 1.22 8.59
N VAL A 3 -2.14 2.05 7.75
CA VAL A 3 -2.41 2.16 6.31
C VAL A 3 -1.11 1.97 5.55
N ILE A 4 -1.05 0.94 4.71
CA ILE A 4 0.05 0.73 3.78
C ILE A 4 -0.04 1.80 2.69
N CYS A 5 1.04 2.56 2.53
CA CYS A 5 1.11 3.67 1.60
C CYS A 5 2.26 3.47 0.61
N ALA A 6 2.01 3.77 -0.67
CA ALA A 6 3.03 4.00 -1.69
C ALA A 6 2.94 5.46 -2.14
N VAL A 7 3.85 6.29 -1.63
CA VAL A 7 3.81 7.75 -1.80
C VAL A 7 5.08 8.25 -2.49
N GLY A 8 4.91 9.14 -3.45
CA GLY A 8 6.00 9.86 -4.13
C GLY A 8 5.53 11.19 -4.70
N GLU A 9 6.44 12.13 -4.88
CA GLU A 9 6.18 13.44 -5.50
C GLU A 9 6.22 13.33 -7.04
N THR A 10 6.92 12.34 -7.58
CA THR A 10 7.02 12.06 -9.02
C THR A 10 6.46 10.69 -9.39
N SER A 11 6.21 10.49 -10.69
CA SER A 11 5.74 9.20 -11.20
C SER A 11 6.77 8.09 -10.97
N GLU A 12 8.07 8.42 -11.04
CA GLU A 12 9.17 7.49 -10.80
C GLU A 12 9.27 7.07 -9.33
N GLU A 13 9.08 8.02 -8.40
CA GLU A 13 9.03 7.73 -6.97
C GLU A 13 7.81 6.88 -6.62
N ILE A 14 6.64 7.20 -7.19
CA ILE A 14 5.42 6.41 -7.00
C ILE A 14 5.63 4.99 -7.54
N ALA A 15 6.21 4.81 -8.73
CA ALA A 15 6.50 3.50 -9.29
C ALA A 15 7.45 2.68 -8.40
N THR A 16 8.47 3.33 -7.83
CA THR A 16 9.40 2.71 -6.87
C THR A 16 8.68 2.27 -5.59
N ALA A 17 7.83 3.15 -5.05
CA ALA A 17 7.02 2.86 -3.87
C ALA A 17 6.04 1.71 -4.11
N MET A 18 5.37 1.69 -5.26
CA MET A 18 4.47 0.61 -5.67
C MET A 18 5.22 -0.73 -5.74
N SER A 19 6.43 -0.76 -6.30
CA SER A 19 7.25 -1.98 -6.37
C SER A 19 7.56 -2.55 -4.97
N GLY A 20 7.98 -1.69 -4.04
CA GLY A 20 8.23 -2.05 -2.65
C GLY A 20 6.99 -2.64 -1.97
N VAL A 21 5.85 -1.96 -2.09
CA VAL A 21 4.57 -2.40 -1.51
C VAL A 21 4.09 -3.70 -2.14
N LYS A 22 4.20 -3.87 -3.46
CA LYS A 22 3.84 -5.13 -4.14
C LYS A 22 4.65 -6.31 -3.63
N THR A 23 5.94 -6.09 -3.35
CA THR A 23 6.80 -7.14 -2.77
C THR A 23 6.30 -7.55 -1.38
N LEU A 24 5.94 -6.59 -0.53
CA LEU A 24 5.36 -6.85 0.79
C LEU A 24 4.03 -7.62 0.70
N ILE A 25 3.11 -7.15 -0.16
CA ILE A 25 1.82 -7.80 -0.37
C ILE A 25 2.01 -9.23 -0.87
N GLY A 26 2.91 -9.43 -1.83
CA GLY A 26 3.29 -10.75 -2.31
C GLY A 26 3.81 -11.65 -1.20
N PHE A 27 4.66 -11.13 -0.31
CA PHE A 27 5.22 -11.88 0.81
C PHE A 27 4.13 -12.32 1.81
N TYR A 28 3.29 -11.40 2.30
CA TYR A 28 2.19 -11.78 3.18
C TYR A 28 1.22 -12.74 2.48
N GLY A 29 0.86 -12.43 1.24
CA GLY A 29 0.01 -13.26 0.39
C GLY A 29 0.57 -14.65 0.11
N SER A 30 1.88 -14.89 0.28
CA SER A 30 2.50 -16.21 0.13
C SER A 30 2.23 -17.15 1.31
N THR A 31 1.80 -16.61 2.46
CA THR A 31 1.57 -17.39 3.67
C THR A 31 0.15 -17.98 3.71
N PRO A 32 -0.05 -19.21 4.23
CA PRO A 32 -1.39 -19.83 4.27
C PRO A 32 -2.44 -19.01 5.01
N SER A 33 -2.04 -18.22 6.01
CA SER A 33 -2.96 -17.41 6.82
C SER A 33 -3.60 -16.25 6.05
N TYR A 34 -3.03 -15.82 4.93
CA TYR A 34 -3.57 -14.74 4.10
C TYR A 34 -4.47 -15.22 2.94
N ARG A 35 -4.59 -16.54 2.74
CA ARG A 35 -5.49 -17.09 1.73
C ARG A 35 -6.95 -16.62 1.90
N PRO A 36 -7.56 -16.61 3.10
CA PRO A 36 -8.94 -16.14 3.26
C PRO A 36 -9.14 -14.67 2.87
N VAL A 37 -8.13 -13.82 3.11
CA VAL A 37 -8.16 -12.41 2.69
C VAL A 37 -8.17 -12.31 1.16
N LEU A 38 -7.32 -13.09 0.49
CA LEU A 38 -7.29 -13.15 -0.98
C LEU A 38 -8.59 -13.73 -1.56
N GLU A 39 -9.20 -14.71 -0.90
CA GLU A 39 -10.51 -15.28 -1.31
C GLU A 39 -11.64 -14.24 -1.28
N VAL A 40 -11.69 -13.38 -0.25
CA VAL A 40 -12.64 -12.25 -0.20
C VAL A 40 -12.48 -11.30 -1.40
N LEU A 41 -11.25 -11.18 -1.92
CA LEU A 41 -10.94 -10.38 -3.11
C LEU A 41 -11.12 -11.15 -4.43
N GLY A 42 -11.57 -12.42 -4.39
CA GLY A 42 -11.68 -13.28 -5.57
C GLY A 42 -10.33 -13.77 -6.11
N ARG A 43 -9.27 -13.74 -5.30
CA ARG A 43 -7.87 -14.03 -5.68
C ARG A 43 -7.26 -15.20 -4.89
N GLY A 44 -8.08 -16.12 -4.35
CA GLY A 44 -7.61 -17.19 -3.46
C GLY A 44 -6.46 -18.04 -4.03
N ASP A 45 -6.50 -18.35 -5.33
CA ASP A 45 -5.48 -19.16 -6.00
C ASP A 45 -4.10 -18.48 -6.06
N LEU A 46 -4.06 -17.14 -5.96
CA LEU A 46 -2.83 -16.36 -5.96
C LEU A 46 -1.90 -16.76 -4.80
N GLN A 47 -2.45 -17.24 -3.68
CA GLN A 47 -1.65 -17.67 -2.53
C GLN A 47 -0.70 -18.83 -2.90
N VAL A 48 -1.18 -19.79 -3.71
CA VAL A 48 -0.39 -20.96 -4.10
C VAL A 48 0.77 -20.52 -5.00
N GLU A 49 0.51 -19.62 -5.95
CA GLU A 49 1.54 -19.06 -6.83
C GLU A 49 2.59 -18.28 -6.04
N LEU A 50 2.16 -17.37 -5.15
CA LEU A 50 3.05 -16.57 -4.32
C LEU A 50 3.88 -17.46 -3.36
N ASN A 51 3.31 -18.53 -2.81
CA ASN A 51 4.03 -19.49 -1.97
C ASN A 51 5.14 -20.23 -2.72
N ALA A 52 4.88 -20.62 -3.97
CA ALA A 52 5.87 -21.28 -4.80
C ALA A 52 7.04 -20.34 -5.11
N LEU A 53 6.74 -19.09 -5.49
CA LEU A 53 7.76 -18.07 -5.78
C LEU A 53 8.58 -17.68 -4.54
N SER A 54 7.95 -17.56 -3.36
CA SER A 54 8.67 -17.21 -2.14
C SER A 54 9.68 -18.29 -1.72
N LYS A 55 9.34 -19.58 -1.89
CA LYS A 55 10.27 -20.69 -1.67
C LYS A 55 11.45 -20.72 -2.65
N GLN A 56 11.28 -20.14 -3.82
CA GLN A 56 12.34 -19.98 -4.83
C GLN A 56 13.18 -18.71 -4.60
N GLY A 57 12.78 -17.84 -3.68
CA GLY A 57 13.40 -16.53 -3.48
C GLY A 57 13.13 -15.54 -4.61
N ASP A 58 12.10 -15.78 -5.45
CA ASP A 58 11.77 -14.92 -6.59
C ASP A 58 10.86 -13.75 -6.16
N TRP A 59 11.46 -12.76 -5.52
CA TRP A 59 10.77 -11.55 -5.04
C TRP A 59 10.20 -10.71 -6.17
N ALA A 60 10.92 -10.61 -7.29
CA ALA A 60 10.46 -9.85 -8.46
C ALA A 60 9.25 -10.53 -9.11
N GLY A 61 9.28 -11.85 -9.24
CA GLY A 61 8.14 -12.65 -9.68
C GLY A 61 6.94 -12.46 -8.77
N MET A 62 7.11 -12.48 -7.45
CA MET A 62 6.01 -12.21 -6.51
C MET A 62 5.40 -10.82 -6.70
N ALA A 63 6.23 -9.78 -6.80
CA ALA A 63 5.75 -8.42 -7.02
C ALA A 63 4.98 -8.29 -8.35
N SER A 64 5.41 -9.01 -9.39
CA SER A 64 4.74 -9.01 -10.70
C SER A 64 3.33 -9.62 -10.69
N LYS A 65 3.06 -10.51 -9.72
CA LYS A 65 1.75 -11.14 -9.52
C LYS A 65 0.74 -10.21 -8.84
N ILE A 66 1.20 -9.11 -8.27
CA ILE A 66 0.33 -8.08 -7.67
C ILE A 66 0.04 -7.04 -8.75
N ASP A 67 -1.16 -7.11 -9.33
CA ASP A 67 -1.64 -6.11 -10.27
C ASP A 67 -2.01 -4.78 -9.57
N GLU A 68 -2.36 -3.77 -10.37
CA GLU A 68 -2.69 -2.46 -9.85
C GLU A 68 -4.00 -2.43 -9.06
N ASP A 69 -4.98 -3.25 -9.45
CA ASP A 69 -6.27 -3.34 -8.76
C ASP A 69 -6.11 -3.91 -7.34
N LEU A 70 -5.40 -5.03 -7.20
CA LEU A 70 -5.09 -5.64 -5.91
C LEU A 70 -4.24 -4.71 -5.05
N LEU A 71 -3.23 -4.07 -5.66
CA LEU A 71 -2.40 -3.09 -4.97
C LEU A 71 -3.23 -1.94 -4.40
N ARG A 72 -4.09 -1.30 -5.21
CA ARG A 72 -4.91 -0.16 -4.79
C ARG A 72 -6.05 -0.55 -3.86
N THR A 73 -6.47 -1.81 -3.88
CA THR A 73 -7.42 -2.34 -2.90
C THR A 73 -6.79 -2.36 -1.50
N ILE A 74 -5.56 -2.88 -1.39
CA ILE A 74 -4.87 -3.09 -0.12
C ILE A 74 -4.15 -1.83 0.39
N ALA A 75 -3.53 -1.07 -0.52
CA ALA A 75 -2.70 0.08 -0.23
C ALA A 75 -3.28 1.38 -0.80
N VAL A 76 -2.87 2.51 -0.22
CA VAL A 76 -3.13 3.84 -0.76
C VAL A 76 -1.91 4.28 -1.57
N VAL A 77 -2.12 4.68 -2.83
CA VAL A 77 -1.04 4.93 -3.80
C VAL A 77 -1.24 6.27 -4.48
N GLY A 78 -0.20 7.09 -4.51
CA GLY A 78 -0.18 8.33 -5.29
C GLY A 78 0.72 9.41 -4.71
N THR A 79 0.46 10.65 -5.12
CA THR A 79 1.07 11.85 -4.55
C THR A 79 0.60 12.08 -3.10
N PRO A 80 1.31 12.91 -2.31
CA PRO A 80 0.86 13.28 -0.96
C PRO A 80 -0.59 13.74 -0.88
N SER A 81 -1.08 14.49 -1.88
CA SER A 81 -2.45 14.98 -1.95
C SER A 81 -3.48 13.88 -2.26
N GLU A 82 -3.17 13.01 -3.21
CA GLU A 82 -4.03 11.87 -3.57
C GLU A 82 -4.13 10.89 -2.42
N VAL A 83 -3.01 10.58 -1.77
CA VAL A 83 -2.94 9.69 -0.60
C VAL A 83 -3.76 10.27 0.55
N ALA A 84 -3.61 11.58 0.83
CA ALA A 84 -4.41 12.24 1.85
C ALA A 84 -5.92 12.16 1.58
N THR A 85 -6.32 12.45 0.34
CA THR A 85 -7.71 12.38 -0.11
C THR A 85 -8.28 10.98 0.09
N GLU A 86 -7.55 9.95 -0.33
CA GLU A 86 -8.00 8.57 -0.26
C GLU A 86 -8.07 8.06 1.19
N ILE A 87 -7.12 8.44 2.05
CA ILE A 87 -7.15 8.11 3.48
C ILE A 87 -8.39 8.72 4.14
N VAL A 88 -8.67 10.00 3.90
CA VAL A 88 -9.85 10.67 4.46
C VAL A 88 -11.13 10.05 3.92
N ARG A 89 -11.19 9.74 2.62
CA ARG A 89 -12.35 9.08 2.01
C ARG A 89 -12.64 7.71 2.62
N ARG A 90 -11.60 6.89 2.82
CA ARG A 90 -11.75 5.54 3.39
C ARG A 90 -12.06 5.55 4.87
N PHE A 91 -11.46 6.45 5.64
CA PHE A 91 -11.37 6.29 7.09
C PHE A 91 -11.73 7.54 7.91
N GLY A 92 -11.87 8.71 7.28
CA GLY A 92 -12.06 9.98 7.97
C GLY A 92 -13.31 10.05 8.86
N HIS A 93 -14.33 9.23 8.57
CA HIS A 93 -15.55 9.14 9.38
C HIS A 93 -15.46 8.11 10.52
N GLN A 94 -14.48 7.21 10.49
CA GLN A 94 -14.39 6.04 11.40
C GLN A 94 -13.18 6.06 12.31
N ALA A 95 -12.12 6.80 11.94
CA ALA A 95 -10.86 6.81 12.67
C ALA A 95 -10.38 8.23 12.98
N ASP A 96 -10.08 8.49 14.25
CA ASP A 96 -9.46 9.75 14.66
C ASP A 96 -7.96 9.83 14.32
N ARG A 97 -7.31 8.66 14.24
CA ARG A 97 -5.86 8.51 14.04
C ARG A 97 -5.56 7.34 13.11
N VAL A 98 -4.64 7.57 12.17
CA VAL A 98 -4.04 6.55 11.32
C VAL A 98 -2.51 6.54 11.46
N CYS A 99 -1.90 5.37 11.33
CA CYS A 99 -0.45 5.21 11.20
C CYS A 99 -0.15 4.99 9.72
N LEU A 100 0.74 5.79 9.15
CA LEU A 100 1.19 5.61 7.77
C LEU A 100 2.38 4.68 7.77
N TYR A 101 2.31 3.61 6.98
CA TYR A 101 3.37 2.63 6.84
C TYR A 101 3.89 2.62 5.40
N PHE A 102 5.21 2.78 5.23
CA PHE A 102 5.89 2.94 3.95
C PHE A 102 6.90 1.79 3.69
N PRO A 103 6.43 0.57 3.41
CA PRO A 103 7.28 -0.61 3.32
C PRO A 103 8.01 -0.74 1.98
N GLY A 104 9.30 -1.08 2.05
CA GLY A 104 10.04 -1.58 0.89
C GLY A 104 10.52 -0.51 -0.10
N TYR A 105 10.50 0.77 0.29
CA TYR A 105 11.05 1.86 -0.52
C TYR A 105 11.54 3.02 0.38
N PRO A 106 12.51 3.83 -0.07
CA PRO A 106 12.91 5.03 0.65
C PRO A 106 11.87 6.13 0.47
N ILE A 107 11.53 6.83 1.56
CA ILE A 107 10.67 8.02 1.54
C ILE A 107 11.39 9.17 2.24
N SER A 108 11.33 10.37 1.67
CA SER A 108 11.97 11.55 2.24
C SER A 108 11.12 12.15 3.38
N ASP A 109 11.78 12.79 4.35
CA ASP A 109 11.08 13.54 5.41
C ASP A 109 10.18 14.65 4.84
N GLY A 110 10.58 15.24 3.71
CA GLY A 110 9.79 16.23 2.97
C GLY A 110 8.47 15.65 2.46
N CYS A 111 8.51 14.49 1.80
CA CYS A 111 7.32 13.81 1.30
C CYS A 111 6.40 13.36 2.44
N ILE A 112 6.96 12.89 3.57
CA ILE A 112 6.19 12.60 4.79
C ILE A 112 5.49 13.87 5.31
N ALA A 113 6.23 14.98 5.46
CA ALA A 113 5.68 16.24 5.97
C ALA A 113 4.58 16.81 5.07
N GLN A 114 4.74 16.73 3.75
CA GLN A 114 3.71 17.11 2.78
C GLN A 114 2.46 16.22 2.93
N THR A 115 2.63 14.90 3.07
CA THR A 115 1.50 13.96 3.24
C THR A 115 0.71 14.26 4.51
N ILE A 116 1.40 14.52 5.63
CA ILE A 116 0.76 14.91 6.90
C ILE A 116 -0.01 16.22 6.74
N THR A 117 0.58 17.21 6.06
CA THR A 117 -0.06 18.52 5.81
C THR A 117 -1.30 18.37 4.93
N ALA A 118 -1.22 17.55 3.89
CA ALA A 118 -2.33 17.25 3.00
C ALA A 118 -3.48 16.53 3.76
N ILE A 119 -3.17 15.58 4.65
CA ILE A 119 -4.19 14.90 5.48
C ILE A 119 -4.90 15.90 6.41
N LYS A 120 -4.17 16.80 7.07
CA LYS A 120 -4.77 17.83 7.93
C LYS A 120 -5.73 18.72 7.15
N THR A 121 -5.34 19.10 5.93
CA THR A 121 -6.14 19.90 5.02
C THR A 121 -7.40 19.15 4.58
N ALA A 122 -7.24 17.94 4.05
CA ALA A 122 -8.34 17.11 3.53
C ALA A 122 -9.34 16.69 4.61
N SER A 123 -8.90 16.53 5.86
CA SER A 123 -9.77 16.19 7.00
C SER A 123 -10.52 17.39 7.61
N GLY A 124 -10.31 18.61 7.08
CA GLY A 124 -10.91 19.83 7.64
C GLY A 124 -10.37 20.21 9.02
N ARG A 125 -9.20 19.67 9.42
CA ARG A 125 -8.55 19.91 10.71
C ARG A 125 -7.50 21.02 10.67
N LEU A 126 -7.59 21.93 9.70
CA LEU A 126 -6.83 23.18 9.72
C LEU A 126 -7.51 24.15 10.70
N SER A 127 -6.85 24.36 11.85
CA SER A 127 -7.07 25.48 12.78
C SER A 127 -5.79 26.32 12.84
#